data_AF-A0A2E6GXA9-F1
#
_entry.id   AF-A0A2E6GXA9-F1
#
_cell.length_a   1.000
_cell.length_b   1.000
_cell.length_c   1.000
_cell.angle_alpha   90.00
_cell.angle_beta   90.00
_cell.angle_gamma   90.00
#
_symmetry.space_group_name_H-M   'P 1'
#
loop_
_entity.id
_entity.type
_entity.pdbx_description
1 polymer ?
#
loop_
_entity_poly.entity_id
_entity_poly.type
_entity_poly.pdbx_seq_one_letter_code
_entity_poly.pdbx_strand_id
1 'polypeptide(L)' 'MQIDHFLNFIAKEKRCSQHTIKAYKTDLIEFSNYCHRYFQISIIDVTHRIVRSWFAQMIEDGLKPRTIHRKSSTLKSFF' A
#
# COMPACT_ATOMS: atom_id res chain seq x y z
N MET A 1 -4.11 -8.26 -10.68
CA MET A 1 -3.95 -9.67 -10.20
C MET A 1 -3.57 -9.72 -8.73
N GLN A 2 -2.36 -9.36 -8.29
CA GLN A 2 -1.96 -9.54 -6.87
C GLN A 2 -2.72 -8.66 -5.87
N ILE A 3 -2.89 -7.37 -6.18
CA ILE A 3 -3.72 -6.47 -5.36
C ILE A 3 -5.17 -7.00 -5.30
N ASP A 4 -5.74 -7.39 -6.43
CA ASP A 4 -7.11 -7.90 -6.48
C ASP A 4 -7.29 -9.22 -5.71
N HIS A 5 -6.30 -10.13 -5.76
CA HIS A 5 -6.30 -11.35 -4.96
C HIS A 5 -6.30 -11.04 -3.47
N PHE A 6 -5.43 -10.12 -3.02
CA PHE A 6 -5.39 -9.70 -1.63
C PHE A 6 -6.70 -9.03 -1.20
N LEU A 7 -7.27 -8.13 -2.01
CA LEU A 7 -8.53 -7.46 -1.71
C LEU A 7 -9.69 -8.46 -1.60
N ASN A 8 -9.74 -9.44 -2.50
CA ASN A 8 -10.73 -10.51 -2.44
C ASN A 8 -10.56 -11.38 -1.18
N PHE A 9 -9.32 -11.68 -0.80
CA PHE A 9 -9.01 -12.41 0.43
C PHE A 9 -9.52 -11.66 1.67
N ILE A 10 -9.17 -10.38 1.84
CA ILE A 10 -9.63 -9.62 3.02
C ILE A 10 -11.14 -9.33 2.99
N ALA A 11 -11.77 -9.29 1.81
CA ALA A 11 -13.21 -9.17 1.69
C ALA A 11 -13.94 -10.43 2.17
N LYS A 12 -13.44 -11.62 1.81
CA LYS A 12 -14.07 -12.90 2.13
C LYS A 12 -13.70 -13.40 3.52
N GLU A 13 -12.40 -13.51 3.79
CA GLU A 13 -11.87 -14.15 5.01
C GLU A 13 -11.96 -13.21 6.22
N LYS A 14 -11.63 -11.93 6.03
CA LYS A 14 -11.64 -10.94 7.13
C LYS A 14 -12.94 -10.14 7.21
N ARG A 15 -13.91 -10.40 6.34
CA ARG A 15 -15.20 -9.69 6.23
C ARG A 15 -15.07 -8.17 6.35
N CYS A 16 -13.99 -7.63 5.77
CA CYS A 16 -13.72 -6.20 5.83
C CYS A 16 -14.83 -5.41 5.12
N SER A 17 -15.21 -4.27 5.69
CA SER A 17 -16.22 -3.40 5.08
C SER A 17 -15.75 -2.88 3.72
N GLN A 18 -16.69 -2.47 2.88
CA GLN A 18 -16.38 -1.87 1.58
C GLN A 18 -15.46 -0.64 1.70
N HIS A 19 -15.65 0.17 2.75
CA HIS A 19 -14.78 1.32 3.02
C HIS A 19 -13.35 0.90 3.35
N THR A 20 -13.18 -0.17 4.14
CA THR A 20 -11.86 -0.73 4.43
C THR A 20 -11.21 -1.27 3.15
N ILE A 21 -11.91 -2.08 2.36
CA ILE A 21 -11.40 -2.62 1.09
C ILE A 21 -10.96 -1.48 0.15
N LYS A 22 -11.77 -0.42 0.04
CA LYS A 22 -11.44 0.76 -0.77
C LYS A 22 -10.17 1.44 -0.29
N ALA A 23 -10.01 1.63 1.02
CA ALA A 23 -8.82 2.24 1.61
C ALA A 23 -7.55 1.42 1.30
N TYR A 24 -7.62 0.08 1.45
CA TYR A 24 -6.53 -0.82 1.07
C TYR A 24 -6.20 -0.73 -0.42
N LYS A 25 -7.23 -0.74 -1.28
CA LYS A 25 -7.05 -0.63 -2.74
C LYS A 25 -6.34 0.66 -3.12
N THR A 26 -6.79 1.79 -2.58
CA THR A 26 -6.19 3.10 -2.85
C THR A 26 -4.72 3.13 -2.44
N ASP A 27 -4.39 2.64 -1.25
CA ASP A 27 -3.01 2.65 -0.76
C ASP A 27 -2.08 1.74 -1.57
N LEU A 28 -2.55 0.54 -1.92
CA LEU A 28 -1.76 -0.41 -2.71
C LEU A 28 -1.53 0.08 -4.13
N ILE A 29 -2.53 0.72 -4.75
CA ILE A 29 -2.36 1.33 -6.08
C ILE A 29 -1.37 2.49 -6.02
N GLU A 30 -1.47 3.36 -5.01
CA GLU A 30 -0.55 4.48 -4.86
C GLU A 30 0.89 4.00 -4.67
N PHE A 31 1.09 3.00 -3.81
CA PHE A 31 2.42 2.41 -3.62
C PHE A 31 2.93 1.67 -4.87
N SER A 32 2.07 0.93 -5.56
CA SER A 32 2.43 0.26 -6.82
C SER A 32 2.86 1.27 -7.88
N ASN A 33 2.14 2.40 -7.99
CA ASN A 33 2.50 3.48 -8.91
C ASN A 33 3.83 4.12 -8.53
N TYR A 34 4.10 4.31 -7.23
CA TYR A 34 5.39 4.79 -6.74
C TYR A 34 6.53 3.82 -7.12
N CYS A 35 6.35 2.51 -6.89
CA CYS A 35 7.34 1.50 -7.24
C CYS A 35 7.65 1.51 -8.74
N HIS A 36 6.61 1.57 -9.57
CA HIS A 36 6.77 1.62 -11.02
C HIS A 36 7.48 2.91 -11.46
N ARG A 37 7.06 4.06 -10.93
CA ARG A 37 7.57 5.37 -11.34
C ARG A 37 9.05 5.57 -11.01
N TYR A 38 9.49 5.17 -9.82
CA TYR A 38 10.84 5.49 -9.32
C TYR A 38 11.84 4.34 -9.43
N PHE A 39 11.36 3.10 -9.53
CA PHE A 39 12.21 1.91 -9.53
C PHE A 39 11.96 0.98 -10.72
N GLN A 40 10.94 1.24 -11.54
CA GLN A 40 10.56 0.39 -12.68
C GLN A 40 10.28 -1.07 -12.30
N ILE A 41 9.83 -1.31 -11.07
CA ILE A 41 9.50 -2.65 -10.57
C ILE A 41 8.01 -2.80 -10.28
N SER A 42 7.56 -4.05 -10.19
CA SER A 42 6.23 -4.40 -9.68
C SER A 42 6.19 -4.36 -8.14
N ILE A 43 4.99 -4.23 -7.58
CA ILE A 43 4.76 -4.24 -6.14
C ILE A 43 5.24 -5.54 -5.46
N ILE A 44 5.37 -6.64 -6.21
CA ILE A 44 5.86 -7.94 -5.69
C ILE A 44 7.38 -8.00 -5.53
N ASP A 45 8.13 -7.17 -6.24
CA ASP A 45 9.60 -7.17 -6.22
C ASP A 45 10.17 -6.15 -5.21
N VAL A 46 9.30 -5.64 -4.33
CA VAL A 46 9.59 -4.57 -3.40
C VAL A 46 10.54 -5.04 -2.29
N THR A 47 11.52 -4.18 -1.98
CA THR A 47 12.41 -4.36 -0.83
C THR A 47 12.04 -3.41 0.31
N HIS A 48 12.48 -3.72 1.53
CA HIS A 48 12.33 -2.82 2.68
C HIS A 48 12.91 -1.41 2.43
N ARG A 49 13.93 -1.28 1.57
CA ARG A 49 14.51 0.02 1.21
C ARG A 49 13.53 0.88 0.42
N ILE A 50 12.77 0.28 -0.49
CA ILE A 50 11.76 0.97 -1.32
C ILE A 50 10.56 1.40 -0.46
N VAL A 51 10.14 0.55 0.49
CA VAL A 51 9.10 0.92 1.45
C VAL A 51 9.52 2.14 2.28
N ARG A 52 10.77 2.17 2.77
CA ARG A 52 11.30 3.31 3.52
C ARG A 52 11.41 4.58 2.68
N SER A 53 11.84 4.49 1.42
CA SER A 53 11.90 5.66 0.54
C SER A 53 10.52 6.27 0.31
N TRP A 54 9.48 5.42 0.16
CA TRP A 54 8.11 5.91 0.04
C TRP A 54 7.62 6.63 1.30
N PHE A 55 7.93 6.11 2.49
CA PHE A 55 7.62 6.81 3.74
C PHE A 55 8.37 8.14 3.87
N ALA A 56 9.64 8.19 3.47
CA ALA A 56 10.41 9.43 3.47
C ALA A 56 9.79 10.48 2.54
N GLN A 57 9.43 10.10 1.30
CA GLN A 57 8.74 10.98 0.36
C GLN A 57 7.44 11.54 0.96
N MET A 58 6.63 10.72 1.62
CA MET A 58 5.38 11.21 2.21
C MET A 58 5.60 12.19 3.37
N ILE A 59 6.70 12.05 4.12
CA ILE A 59 7.08 13.01 5.16
C ILE A 59 7.51 14.33 4.52
N GLU A 60 8.33 14.26 3.47
CA GLU A 60 8.76 15.44 2.70
C GLU A 60 7.57 16.17 2.05
N ASP A 61 6.58 15.42 1.56
CA ASP A 61 5.32 15.95 1.01
C ASP A 61 4.36 16.51 2.08
N GLY A 62 4.75 16.46 3.36
CA GLY A 62 3.96 17.01 4.47
C GLY A 62 2.70 16.21 4.82
N LEU A 63 2.63 14.92 4.47
CA LEU A 63 1.48 14.09 4.81
C LEU A 63 1.36 13.93 6.33
N LYS A 64 0.11 14.00 6.82
CA LYS A 64 -0.17 13.82 8.25
C LYS A 64 0.26 12.43 8.73
N PRO A 65 0.80 12.29 9.95
CA PRO A 65 1.23 11.00 10.52
C PRO A 65 0.14 9.92 10.48
N ARG A 66 -1.13 10.29 10.68
CA ARG A 66 -2.27 9.37 10.59
C ARG A 66 -2.39 8.70 9.21
N THR A 67 -2.11 9.44 8.14
CA THR A 67 -2.15 8.91 6.77
C THR A 67 -1.00 7.94 6.54
N ILE A 68 0.20 8.30 6.98
CA ILE A 68 1.41 7.47 6.88
C ILE A 68 1.23 6.17 7.66
N HIS A 69 0.70 6.24 8.89
CA HIS A 69 0.40 5.05 9.69
C HIS A 69 -0.62 4.13 9.02
N ARG A 70 -1.70 4.68 8.46
CA ARG A 70 -2.70 3.88 7.72
C ARG A 70 -2.06 3.15 6.54
N LYS A 71 -1.27 3.84 5.73
CA LYS A 71 -0.54 3.26 4.58
C LYS A 71 0.47 2.20 5.03
N SER A 72 1.14 2.42 6.16
CA SER A 72 2.04 1.44 6.77
C SER A 72 1.30 0.16 7.18
N SER A 73 0.14 0.28 7.84
CA SER A 73 -0.70 -0.86 8.20
C SER A 73 -1.18 -1.63 6.96
N THR A 74 -1.50 -0.92 5.86
CA THR A 74 -1.84 -1.56 4.60
C THR A 74 -0.68 -2.38 4.04
N LEU A 75 0.53 -1.81 3.95
CA LEU A 75 1.69 -2.54 3.44
C LEU A 75 2.04 -3.76 4.31
N LYS A 76 1.98 -3.62 5.64
CA LYS A 76 2.21 -4.74 6.59
C LYS A 76 1.21 -5.89 6.47
N SER A 77 0.02 -5.62 5.95
CA SER A 77 -1.01 -6.65 5.78
C SER A 77 -0.94 -7.30 4.41
N PHE A 78 -0.38 -6.60 3.42
CA PHE A 78 -0.29 -7.05 2.04
C PHE A 78 0.94 -7.93 1.78
N PHE A 79 2.09 -7.53 2.33
CA PHE A 79 3.34 -8.31 2.33
C PHE A 79 3.38 -9.28 3.51
#